data_AF-A0A4V3GP27-F1
#
_entry.id   AF-A0A4V3GP27-F1
#
_cell.length_a   1.000
_cell.length_b   1.000
_cell.length_c   1.000
_cell.angle_alpha   90.00
_cell.angle_beta   90.00
_cell.angle_gamma   90.00
#
_symmetry.space_group_name_H-M   'P 1'
#
loop_
_entity.id
_entity.type
_entity.pdbx_description
1 polymer ?
#
loop_
_entity_poly.entity_id
_entity_poly.type
_entity_poly.pdbx_seq_one_letter_code
_entity_poly.pdbx_strand_id
1 'polypeptide(L)'
;MKKELLLCLPLIFIAGCAQQKQQMPEQHYKQFSVVTVATNACLKENYITPQEAGQSHANVALFLNSWTYDPVRFSAILAQTESSLKPSDINQENCNILKAKIYQDTIEAQRYQEQAQAAAQQRAIANQQAVQSMQNSMPKTTYCNRIGTQVFCNTY
;
A
#
# COMPACT_ATOMS: atom_id res chain seq x y z
N MET A 1 30.32 -37.77 -23.01
CA MET A 1 30.35 -36.40 -22.43
C MET A 1 29.97 -35.41 -23.52
N LYS A 2 28.75 -34.86 -23.51
CA LYS A 2 28.30 -33.80 -24.42
C LYS A 2 27.79 -32.64 -23.56
N LYS A 3 28.45 -31.48 -23.65
CA LYS A 3 28.08 -30.24 -22.98
C LYS A 3 27.24 -29.42 -23.98
N GLU A 4 25.92 -29.47 -23.82
CA GLU A 4 25.00 -28.56 -24.51
C GLU A 4 24.98 -27.25 -23.73
N LEU A 5 25.49 -26.18 -24.35
CA LEU A 5 25.54 -24.83 -23.81
C LEU A 5 24.19 -24.15 -24.13
N LEU A 6 23.24 -24.18 -23.19
CA LEU A 6 21.98 -23.44 -23.33
C LEU A 6 22.23 -21.94 -23.13
N LEU A 7 22.12 -21.18 -24.23
CA LEU A 7 22.03 -19.72 -24.26
C LEU A 7 20.72 -19.27 -23.58
N CYS A 8 20.82 -18.60 -22.42
CA CYS A 8 19.71 -17.85 -21.84
C CYS A 8 19.61 -16.47 -22.52
N LEU A 9 18.61 -16.27 -23.37
CA LEU A 9 18.15 -14.94 -23.77
C LEU A 9 17.29 -14.33 -22.66
N PRO A 10 17.61 -13.13 -22.11
CA PRO A 10 16.69 -12.45 -21.24
C PRO A 10 15.62 -11.75 -22.09
N LEU A 11 14.39 -12.26 -22.06
CA LEU A 11 13.21 -11.49 -22.46
C LEU A 11 13.02 -10.36 -21.44
N ILE A 12 13.36 -9.13 -21.85
CA ILE A 12 13.04 -7.92 -21.09
C ILE A 12 11.56 -7.61 -21.33
N PHE A 13 10.68 -8.15 -20.48
CA PHE A 13 9.30 -7.68 -20.39
C PHE A 13 9.29 -6.35 -19.63
N ILE A 14 8.97 -5.27 -20.34
CA ILE A 14 8.67 -3.95 -19.77
C ILE A 14 7.24 -4.02 -19.19
N ALA A 15 7.04 -4.83 -18.16
CA ALA A 15 5.85 -4.74 -17.33
C ALA A 15 6.19 -3.74 -16.22
N GLY A 16 5.46 -2.62 -16.14
CA GLY A 16 5.56 -1.72 -15.01
C GLY A 16 5.45 -2.55 -13.73
N CYS A 17 6.49 -2.53 -12.90
CA CYS A 17 6.56 -3.36 -11.70
C CYS A 17 5.48 -2.89 -10.70
N ALA A 18 4.24 -3.35 -10.90
CA ALA A 18 3.27 -3.42 -9.83
C ALA A 18 3.90 -4.33 -8.78
N GLN A 19 4.47 -3.72 -7.74
CA GLN A 19 5.14 -4.44 -6.67
C GLN A 19 4.11 -5.39 -6.06
N GLN A 20 4.23 -6.67 -6.39
CA GLN A 20 3.26 -7.68 -5.99
C GLN A 20 3.26 -7.74 -4.47
N LYS A 21 2.08 -7.55 -3.85
CA LYS A 21 1.96 -7.60 -2.39
C LYS A 21 2.47 -8.95 -1.91
N GLN A 22 3.35 -8.92 -0.92
CA GLN A 22 3.90 -10.15 -0.34
C GLN A 22 2.76 -10.96 0.30
N GLN A 23 2.90 -12.29 0.27
CA GLN A 23 1.99 -13.18 1.00
C GLN A 23 2.17 -12.95 2.49
N MET A 24 1.07 -12.78 3.23
CA MET A 24 1.13 -12.53 4.67
C MET A 24 1.71 -13.73 5.43
N PRO A 25 2.79 -13.55 6.22
CA PRO A 25 3.30 -14.60 7.10
C PRO A 25 2.31 -15.00 8.19
N GLU A 26 2.36 -16.26 8.64
CA GLU A 26 1.41 -16.83 9.60
C GLU A 26 1.35 -16.05 10.92
N GLN A 27 2.49 -15.56 11.39
CA GLN A 27 2.60 -14.79 12.63
C GLN A 27 1.72 -13.52 12.61
N HIS A 28 1.58 -12.88 11.45
CA HIS A 28 0.80 -11.66 11.32
C HIS A 28 -0.71 -11.91 11.43
N TYR A 29 -1.22 -13.05 10.94
CA TYR A 29 -2.63 -13.42 11.15
C TYR A 29 -2.98 -13.42 12.63
N LYS A 30 -2.14 -14.06 13.46
CA LYS A 30 -2.36 -14.16 14.91
C LYS A 30 -2.18 -12.81 15.61
N GLN A 31 -1.20 -12.01 15.21
CA GLN A 31 -0.99 -10.70 15.82
C GLN A 31 -2.17 -9.76 15.57
N PHE A 32 -2.66 -9.70 14.33
CA PHE A 32 -3.81 -8.87 13.99
C PHE A 32 -5.10 -9.39 14.62
N SER A 33 -5.29 -10.71 14.69
CA SER A 33 -6.47 -11.28 15.35
C SER A 33 -6.54 -10.94 16.84
N VAL A 34 -5.41 -11.01 17.55
CA VAL A 34 -5.33 -10.65 18.98
C VAL A 34 -5.70 -9.19 19.20
N VAL A 35 -5.17 -8.28 18.37
CA VAL A 35 -5.51 -6.84 18.47
C VAL A 35 -7.00 -6.62 18.22
N THR A 36 -7.56 -7.19 17.15
CA THR A 36 -8.98 -7.03 16.80
C THR A 36 -9.90 -7.56 17.91
N VAL A 37 -9.62 -8.75 18.45
CA VAL A 37 -10.43 -9.37 19.52
C VAL A 37 -10.30 -8.58 20.82
N ALA A 38 -9.07 -8.20 21.21
CA ALA A 38 -8.84 -7.40 22.42
C ALA A 38 -9.54 -6.04 22.34
N THR A 39 -9.50 -5.38 21.17
CA THR A 39 -10.21 -4.12 20.93
C THR A 39 -11.71 -4.27 21.13
N ASN A 40 -12.32 -5.30 20.55
CA ASN A 40 -13.76 -5.53 20.69
C ASN A 40 -14.14 -5.83 22.15
N ALA A 41 -13.34 -6.63 22.84
CA ALA A 41 -13.57 -6.97 24.24
C ALA A 41 -13.41 -5.75 25.17
N CYS A 42 -12.33 -4.97 25.02
CA CYS A 42 -12.13 -3.75 25.78
C CYS A 42 -13.19 -2.67 25.50
N LEU A 43 -13.71 -2.60 24.26
CA LEU A 43 -14.80 -1.70 23.91
C LEU A 43 -16.11 -2.12 24.61
N LYS A 44 -16.42 -3.42 24.61
CA LYS A 44 -17.62 -3.97 25.26
C LYS A 44 -17.66 -3.65 26.75
N GLU A 45 -16.51 -3.70 27.42
CA GLU A 45 -16.37 -3.35 28.84
C GLU A 45 -16.20 -1.84 29.10
N ASN A 46 -16.29 -0.99 28.07
CA ASN A 46 -16.13 0.47 28.13
C ASN A 46 -14.75 0.95 28.63
N TYR A 47 -13.70 0.13 28.50
CA TYR A 47 -12.33 0.53 28.84
C TYR A 47 -11.65 1.35 27.75
N ILE A 48 -12.16 1.28 26.51
CA ILE A 48 -11.76 2.13 25.40
C ILE A 48 -12.99 2.79 24.79
N THR A 49 -12.77 3.91 24.11
CA THR A 49 -13.82 4.65 23.40
C THR A 49 -14.14 4.03 22.03
N PRO A 50 -15.33 4.28 21.47
CA PRO A 50 -15.64 3.89 20.09
C PRO A 50 -14.65 4.47 19.07
N GLN A 51 -14.11 5.66 19.32
CA GLN A 51 -13.12 6.29 18.45
C GLN A 51 -11.78 5.56 18.47
N GLU A 52 -11.31 5.11 19.64
CA GLU A 52 -10.10 4.30 19.78
C GLU A 52 -10.28 2.93 19.12
N ALA A 53 -11.44 2.30 19.30
CA ALA A 53 -11.76 1.04 18.62
C ALA A 53 -11.81 1.20 17.09
N GLY A 54 -12.43 2.27 16.61
CA GLY A 54 -12.47 2.60 15.18
C GLY A 54 -11.07 2.80 14.58
N GLN A 55 -10.18 3.50 15.30
CA GLN A 55 -8.77 3.66 14.90
C GLN A 55 -8.04 2.32 14.85
N SER A 56 -8.21 1.47 15.87
CA SER A 56 -7.61 0.13 15.88
C SER A 56 -8.01 -0.69 14.66
N HIS A 57 -9.30 -0.74 14.34
CA HIS A 57 -9.79 -1.48 13.18
C HIS A 57 -9.31 -0.88 11.85
N ALA A 58 -9.25 0.45 11.75
CA ALA A 58 -8.71 1.13 10.57
C ALA A 58 -7.22 0.81 10.37
N ASN A 59 -6.42 0.80 11.44
CA ASN A 59 -5.01 0.45 11.39
C ASN A 59 -4.82 -1.00 10.96
N VAL A 60 -5.54 -1.94 11.58
CA VAL A 60 -5.50 -3.36 11.19
C VAL A 60 -5.91 -3.54 9.73
N ALA A 61 -6.97 -2.87 9.26
CA ALA A 61 -7.39 -2.94 7.87
C ALA A 61 -6.32 -2.39 6.92
N LEU A 62 -5.65 -1.28 7.26
CA LEU A 62 -4.54 -0.74 6.48
C LEU A 62 -3.39 -1.74 6.38
N PHE A 63 -2.99 -2.36 7.49
CA PHE A 63 -1.92 -3.35 7.50
C PHE A 63 -2.32 -4.61 6.75
N LEU A 64 -3.53 -5.15 6.92
CA LEU A 64 -4.01 -6.29 6.12
C LEU A 64 -3.99 -5.96 4.63
N ASN A 65 -4.37 -4.73 4.26
CA ASN A 65 -4.35 -4.27 2.88
C ASN A 65 -2.94 -4.08 2.31
N SER A 66 -1.87 -4.04 3.12
CA SER A 66 -0.50 -4.04 2.59
C SER A 66 -0.03 -5.45 2.17
N TRP A 67 -0.73 -6.50 2.61
CA TRP A 67 -0.43 -7.89 2.28
C TRP A 67 -1.42 -8.51 1.30
N THR A 68 -1.02 -9.61 0.68
CA THR A 68 -1.94 -10.60 0.13
C THR A 68 -2.30 -11.57 1.26
N TYR A 69 -3.57 -11.67 1.63
CA TYR A 69 -4.04 -12.55 2.71
C TYR A 69 -5.32 -13.30 2.35
N ASP A 70 -5.57 -14.42 3.03
CA ASP A 70 -6.80 -15.19 2.91
C ASP A 70 -7.82 -14.71 3.97
N PRO A 71 -8.94 -14.09 3.55
CA PRO A 71 -9.94 -13.56 4.47
C PRO A 71 -10.69 -14.66 5.22
N VAL A 72 -10.90 -15.83 4.61
CA VAL A 72 -11.57 -16.97 5.25
C VAL A 72 -10.67 -17.50 6.38
N ARG A 73 -9.38 -17.66 6.10
CA ARG A 73 -8.40 -18.05 7.11
C ARG A 73 -8.33 -17.04 8.26
N PHE A 74 -8.26 -15.75 7.95
CA PHE A 74 -8.22 -14.71 8.98
C PHE A 74 -9.48 -14.74 9.86
N SER A 75 -10.65 -14.92 9.26
CA SER A 75 -11.91 -15.05 10.01
C SER A 75 -11.94 -16.26 10.94
N ALA A 76 -11.40 -17.41 10.52
CA ALA A 76 -11.27 -18.59 11.36
C ALA A 76 -10.34 -18.35 12.56
N ILE A 77 -9.21 -17.68 12.33
CA ILE A 77 -8.25 -17.33 13.39
C ILE A 77 -8.86 -16.31 14.37
N LEU A 78 -9.66 -15.36 13.89
CA LEU A 78 -10.40 -14.44 14.75
C LEU A 78 -11.34 -15.19 15.69
N ALA A 79 -12.18 -16.08 15.16
CA ALA A 79 -13.10 -16.88 15.98
C ALA A 79 -12.36 -17.75 17.01
N GLN A 80 -11.24 -18.37 16.60
CA GLN A 80 -10.39 -19.14 17.50
C GLN A 80 -9.80 -18.24 18.61
N THR A 81 -9.31 -17.05 18.25
CA THR A 81 -8.73 -16.09 19.20
C THR A 81 -9.78 -15.63 20.21
N GLU A 82 -10.99 -15.32 19.75
CA GLU A 82 -12.12 -14.92 20.59
C GLU A 82 -12.51 -16.03 21.58
N SER A 83 -12.59 -17.27 21.11
CA SER A 83 -12.89 -18.42 21.99
C SER A 83 -11.78 -18.71 23.02
N SER A 84 -10.55 -18.28 22.76
CA SER A 84 -9.40 -18.48 23.64
C SER A 84 -9.20 -17.34 24.66
N LEU A 85 -9.94 -16.25 24.51
CA LEU A 85 -9.85 -15.08 25.36
C LEU A 85 -10.46 -15.38 26.74
N LYS A 86 -9.68 -15.22 27.80
CA LYS A 86 -10.21 -15.42 29.15
C LYS A 86 -10.79 -14.11 29.67
N PRO A 87 -11.90 -14.14 30.44
CA PRO A 87 -12.45 -12.92 31.05
C PRO A 87 -11.43 -12.17 31.91
N SER A 88 -10.51 -12.89 32.57
CA SER A 88 -9.40 -12.29 33.35
C SER A 88 -8.44 -11.43 32.53
N ASP A 89 -8.36 -11.67 31.22
CA ASP A 89 -7.47 -10.95 30.32
C ASP A 89 -8.05 -9.56 29.98
N ILE A 90 -9.36 -9.35 30.21
CA ILE A 90 -10.06 -8.10 29.94
C ILE A 90 -10.19 -7.30 31.23
N ASN A 91 -9.18 -6.48 31.47
CA ASN A 91 -9.12 -5.57 32.61
C ASN A 91 -8.55 -4.22 32.18
N GLN A 92 -8.69 -3.21 33.04
CA GLN A 92 -8.31 -1.84 32.72
C GLN A 92 -6.81 -1.70 32.40
N GLU A 93 -5.93 -2.44 33.07
CA GLU A 93 -4.49 -2.41 32.82
C GLU A 93 -4.17 -2.90 31.40
N ASN A 94 -4.68 -4.07 31.02
CA ASN A 94 -4.47 -4.64 29.69
C ASN A 94 -5.10 -3.77 28.59
N CYS A 95 -6.28 -3.22 28.84
CA CYS A 95 -6.92 -2.30 27.89
C CYS A 95 -6.16 -0.98 27.77
N ASN A 96 -5.52 -0.47 28.83
CA ASN A 96 -4.64 0.70 28.75
C ASN A 96 -3.39 0.42 27.91
N ILE A 97 -2.79 -0.77 28.04
CA ILE A 97 -1.69 -1.21 27.18
C ILE A 97 -2.15 -1.26 25.71
N LEU A 98 -3.36 -1.79 25.47
CA LEU A 98 -3.96 -1.79 24.14
C LEU A 98 -4.15 -0.38 23.59
N LYS A 99 -4.62 0.59 24.39
CA LYS A 99 -4.73 2.00 23.97
C LYS A 99 -3.39 2.57 23.50
N ALA A 100 -2.32 2.32 24.25
CA ALA A 100 -0.97 2.73 23.86
C ALA A 100 -0.55 2.08 22.54
N LYS A 101 -0.88 0.80 22.33
CA LYS A 101 -0.63 0.11 21.06
C LYS A 101 -1.43 0.72 19.92
N ILE A 102 -2.72 1.00 20.10
CA ILE A 102 -3.56 1.64 19.08
C ILE A 102 -2.94 2.96 18.65
N TYR A 103 -2.48 3.78 19.62
CA TYR A 103 -1.82 5.05 19.33
C TYR A 103 -0.53 4.87 18.51
N GLN A 104 0.33 3.90 18.88
CA GLN A 104 1.55 3.58 18.13
C GLN A 104 1.23 3.11 16.70
N ASP A 105 0.28 2.18 16.56
CA ASP A 105 -0.16 1.68 15.26
C ASP A 105 -0.72 2.83 14.38
N THR A 106 -1.41 3.81 14.97
CA THR A 106 -1.93 4.98 14.24
C THR A 106 -0.80 5.85 13.70
N ILE A 107 0.26 6.08 14.49
CA ILE A 107 1.44 6.83 14.01
C ILE A 107 2.10 6.07 12.85
N GLU A 108 2.26 4.76 12.96
CA GLU A 108 2.84 3.95 11.88
C GLU A 108 1.97 3.97 10.62
N ALA A 109 0.65 3.86 10.77
CA ALA A 109 -0.32 3.97 9.68
C ALA A 109 -0.21 5.32 8.95
N GLN A 110 -0.12 6.41 9.70
CA GLN A 110 0.08 7.75 9.13
C GLN A 110 1.39 7.85 8.35
N ARG A 111 2.50 7.37 8.92
CA ARG A 111 3.81 7.36 8.24
C ARG A 111 3.78 6.54 6.95
N TYR A 112 3.12 5.40 6.95
CA TYR A 112 2.95 4.57 5.76
C TYR A 112 2.17 5.31 4.66
N GLN A 113 1.08 5.99 5.03
CA GLN A 113 0.28 6.78 4.09
C GLN A 113 1.07 7.97 3.53
N GLU A 114 1.82 8.70 4.36
CA GLU A 114 2.69 9.80 3.92
C GLU A 114 3.73 9.34 2.90
N GLN A 115 4.38 8.20 3.16
CA GLN A 115 5.35 7.62 2.22
C GLN A 115 4.71 7.22 0.90
N ALA A 116 3.51 6.62 0.95
CA ALA A 116 2.77 6.26 -0.26
C ALA A 116 2.38 7.50 -1.08
N GLN A 117 1.96 8.58 -0.42
CA GLN A 117 1.63 9.85 -1.08
C GLN A 117 2.88 10.50 -1.70
N ALA A 118 4.00 10.56 -0.97
CA ALA A 118 5.25 11.08 -1.49
C ALA A 118 5.75 10.31 -2.72
N ALA A 119 5.68 8.98 -2.68
CA ALA A 119 6.04 8.13 -3.82
C ALA A 119 5.09 8.35 -5.02
N ALA A 120 3.79 8.51 -4.78
CA ALA A 120 2.82 8.83 -5.83
C ALA A 120 3.10 10.20 -6.47
N GLN A 121 3.44 11.21 -5.66
CA GLN A 121 3.78 12.54 -6.13
C GLN A 121 5.05 12.55 -6.99
N GLN A 122 6.09 11.84 -6.56
CA GLN A 122 7.32 11.70 -7.36
C GLN A 122 7.04 11.05 -8.72
N ARG A 123 6.19 10.00 -8.76
CA ARG A 123 5.77 9.37 -10.01
C ARG A 123 4.98 10.33 -10.90
N ALA A 124 4.11 11.15 -10.33
CA ALA A 124 3.35 12.15 -11.07
C ALA A 124 4.27 13.19 -11.72
N ILE A 125 5.28 13.69 -10.99
CA ILE A 125 6.27 14.64 -11.51
C ILE A 125 7.11 13.99 -12.63
N ALA A 126 7.59 12.77 -12.41
CA ALA A 126 8.36 12.03 -13.43
C ALA A 126 7.54 11.82 -14.72
N ASN A 127 6.26 11.48 -14.59
CA ASN A 127 5.36 11.35 -15.73
C ASN A 127 5.14 12.69 -16.45
N GLN A 128 4.97 13.81 -15.71
CA GLN A 128 4.85 15.13 -16.33
C GLN A 128 6.11 15.51 -17.11
N GLN A 129 7.30 15.26 -16.57
CA GLN A 129 8.56 15.51 -17.26
C GLN A 129 8.72 14.63 -18.51
N ALA A 130 8.30 13.37 -18.44
CA ALA A 130 8.31 12.47 -19.59
C ALA A 130 7.33 12.91 -20.70
N VAL A 131 6.16 13.44 -20.33
CA VAL A 131 5.20 14.00 -21.31
C VAL A 131 5.75 15.27 -21.96
N GLN A 132 6.36 16.16 -21.17
CA GLN A 132 6.99 17.38 -21.70
C GLN A 132 8.17 17.07 -22.63
N SER A 133 9.02 16.10 -22.29
CA SER A 133 10.14 15.71 -23.14
C SER A 133 9.65 15.07 -24.44
N MET A 134 8.62 14.23 -24.40
CA MET A 134 7.97 13.70 -25.61
C MET A 134 7.42 14.82 -26.50
N GLN A 135 6.66 15.78 -25.93
CA GLN A 135 6.14 16.93 -26.68
C GLN A 135 7.25 17.74 -27.37
N ASN A 136 8.37 17.98 -26.68
CA ASN A 136 9.48 18.75 -27.23
C ASN A 136 10.28 17.97 -28.31
N SER A 137 10.25 16.64 -28.26
CA SER A 137 10.92 15.76 -29.23
C SER A 137 10.08 15.41 -30.46
N MET A 138 8.80 15.81 -30.50
CA MET A 138 7.97 15.56 -31.67
C MET A 138 8.47 16.35 -32.88
N PRO A 139 8.56 15.72 -34.07
CA PRO A 139 8.98 16.40 -35.28
C PRO A 139 8.00 17.52 -35.62
N LYS A 140 8.47 18.77 -35.57
CA LYS A 140 7.68 19.93 -35.94
C LYS A 140 7.55 20.02 -37.44
N THR A 141 6.36 20.35 -37.93
CA THR A 141 6.12 20.49 -39.36
C THR A 141 6.32 21.96 -39.74
N THR A 142 7.31 22.23 -40.58
CA THR A 142 7.54 23.58 -41.12
C THR A 142 6.83 23.72 -42.46
N TYR A 143 5.90 24.67 -42.54
CA TYR A 143 5.22 25.04 -43.77
C TYR A 143 5.71 26.41 -44.24
N CYS A 144 6.21 26.48 -45.48
CA CYS A 144 6.70 27.72 -46.08
C CYS A 144 5.80 28.15 -47.24
N ASN A 145 5.24 29.35 -47.15
CA ASN A 145 4.52 29.99 -48.24
C ASN A 145 5.37 31.09 -48.87
N ARG A 146 5.28 31.22 -50.20
CA ARG A 146 5.92 32.29 -50.94
C ARG A 146 4.87 33.28 -51.45
N ILE A 147 5.02 34.54 -51.09
CA ILE A 147 4.15 35.63 -51.55
C ILE A 147 5.04 36.64 -52.29
N GLY A 148 4.90 36.70 -53.62
CA GLY A 148 5.81 37.47 -54.47
C GLY A 148 7.24 36.95 -54.39
N THR A 149 8.18 37.81 -54.00
CA THR A 149 9.61 37.46 -53.83
C THR A 149 9.98 37.04 -52.40
N GLN A 150 9.07 37.17 -51.42
CA GLN A 150 9.34 36.86 -50.02
C GLN A 150 8.81 35.46 -49.65
N VAL A 151 9.56 34.74 -48.79
CA VAL A 151 9.19 33.42 -48.26
C VAL A 151 8.95 33.54 -46.75
N PHE A 152 7.80 33.05 -46.30
CA PHE A 152 7.40 33.00 -44.90
C PHE A 152 7.26 31.55 -44.46
N CYS A 153 8.03 31.13 -43.47
CA CYS A 153 7.98 29.78 -42.90
C CYS A 153 7.41 29.83 -41.49
N ASN A 154 6.39 29.01 -41.24
CA ASN A 154 5.83 28.78 -39.90
C ASN A 154 6.08 27.33 -39.51
N THR A 155 6.58 27.12 -38.29
CA THR A 155 6.86 25.80 -37.72
C THR A 155 5.88 25.57 -36.57
N TYR A 156 5.09 24.49 -36.65
CA TYR A 156 4.15 24.06 -35.61
C TYR A 156 4.59 22.74 -35.01
#